data_AF-A0A4R2J786-F1
#
_entry.id   AF-A0A4R2J786-F1
#
_cell.length_a   1.000
_cell.length_b   1.000
_cell.length_c   1.000
_cell.angle_alpha   90.00
_cell.angle_beta   90.00
_cell.angle_gamma   90.00
#
_symmetry.space_group_name_H-M   'P 1'
#
loop_
_entity.id
_entity.type
_entity.pdbx_description
1 polymer ?
#
loop_
_entity_poly.entity_id
_entity_poly.type
_entity_poly.pdbx_seq_one_letter_code
_entity_poly.pdbx_strand_id
1 'polypeptide(L)'
;MGKKSVELITVRRRDLWRQPAWAGAPAGTVEQRYPSKRSLRTTLAFAIDLIVHGGLGFLLAYQVLHRTSPDLFTLILLSVLVFAGFSIVDRIFVQWLCQATVGKFVTALRVVREDTGGRGTLWHFTRDWLLGVFGIFALLLQ
;
A
#
# COMPACT_ATOMS: atom_id res chain seq x y z
N MET A 1 -28.26 11.70 -7.63
CA MET A 1 -27.08 11.01 -8.21
C MET A 1 -25.99 10.95 -7.16
N GLY A 2 -25.74 9.78 -6.56
CA GLY A 2 -24.64 9.60 -5.61
C GLY A 2 -23.30 9.75 -6.32
N LYS A 3 -22.39 10.56 -5.78
CA LYS A 3 -21.04 10.75 -6.33
C LYS A 3 -20.27 9.45 -6.13
N LYS A 4 -20.05 8.67 -7.20
CA LYS A 4 -19.28 7.42 -7.13
C LYS A 4 -17.90 7.74 -6.54
N SER A 5 -17.52 7.09 -5.45
CA SER A 5 -16.22 7.30 -4.84
C SER A 5 -15.14 6.85 -5.81
N VAL A 6 -14.17 7.71 -6.08
CA VAL A 6 -13.01 7.33 -6.89
C VAL A 6 -12.21 6.28 -6.12
N GLU A 7 -12.01 5.13 -6.75
CA GLU A 7 -11.22 4.04 -6.20
C GLU A 7 -9.79 4.05 -6.73
N LEU A 8 -8.88 3.57 -5.90
CA LEU A 8 -7.51 3.29 -6.27
C LEU A 8 -7.38 1.83 -6.62
N ILE A 9 -6.64 1.57 -7.69
CA ILE A 9 -6.44 0.23 -8.21
C ILE A 9 -4.97 0.01 -8.47
N THR A 10 -4.56 -1.25 -8.39
CA THR A 10 -3.19 -1.64 -8.66
C THR A 10 -3.07 -2.16 -10.09
N VAL A 11 -2.11 -1.65 -10.84
CA VAL A 11 -1.86 -1.96 -12.25
C VAL A 11 -0.38 -2.29 -12.46
N ARG A 12 -0.04 -3.06 -13.50
CA ARG A 12 1.38 -3.27 -13.83
C ARG A 12 1.96 -2.01 -14.44
N ARG A 13 3.16 -1.63 -14.03
CA ARG A 13 3.88 -0.47 -14.57
C ARG A 13 4.00 -0.54 -16.09
N ARG A 14 4.30 -1.72 -16.64
CA ARG A 14 4.40 -1.95 -18.09
C ARG A 14 3.11 -1.65 -18.85
N ASP A 15 1.95 -1.89 -18.25
CA ASP A 15 0.65 -1.70 -18.91
C ASP A 15 0.34 -0.20 -19.07
N LEU A 16 0.75 0.62 -18.10
CA LEU A 16 0.65 2.08 -18.16
C LEU A 16 1.44 2.69 -19.33
N TRP A 17 2.59 2.10 -19.68
CA TRP A 17 3.39 2.54 -20.82
C TRP A 17 2.76 2.18 -22.17
N ARG A 18 2.04 1.05 -22.22
CA ARG A 18 1.37 0.58 -23.45
C ARG A 18 0.09 1.35 -23.75
N GLN A 19 -0.64 1.73 -22.70
CA GLN A 19 -1.89 2.47 -22.82
C GLN A 19 -1.90 3.63 -21.81
N PRO A 20 -1.21 4.74 -22.14
CA PRO A 20 -1.17 5.89 -21.26
C PRO A 20 -2.55 6.49 -21.08
N ALA A 21 -2.89 6.77 -19.82
CA ALA A 21 -4.15 7.39 -19.40
C ALA A 21 -4.47 8.71 -20.13
N TRP A 22 -3.46 9.45 -20.57
CA TRP A 22 -3.60 10.76 -21.22
C TRP A 22 -3.92 10.69 -22.72
N ALA A 23 -3.87 9.50 -23.35
CA ALA A 23 -4.03 9.35 -24.80
C ALA A 23 -5.50 9.38 -25.29
N GLY A 24 -6.43 9.97 -24.53
CA GLY A 24 -7.84 10.06 -24.92
C GLY A 24 -8.54 8.70 -25.07
N ALA A 25 -7.98 7.64 -24.46
CA ALA A 25 -8.56 6.29 -24.51
C ALA A 25 -10.00 6.32 -23.99
N PRO A 26 -10.95 5.62 -24.64
CA PRO A 26 -12.37 5.69 -24.30
C PRO A 26 -12.62 5.35 -22.83
N ALA A 27 -13.73 5.89 -22.31
CA ALA A 27 -14.22 5.70 -20.95
C ALA A 27 -14.64 4.23 -20.73
N GLY A 28 -13.66 3.34 -20.61
CA GLY A 28 -13.82 1.96 -20.19
C GLY A 28 -13.40 1.77 -18.74
N THR A 29 -13.88 0.70 -18.11
CA THR A 29 -13.39 0.29 -16.77
C THR A 29 -11.90 -0.02 -16.86
N VAL A 30 -11.17 0.11 -15.75
CA VAL A 30 -9.73 -0.16 -15.82
C VAL A 30 -9.41 -1.62 -16.11
N GLU A 31 -10.30 -2.54 -15.77
CA GLU A 31 -10.12 -3.94 -16.14
C GLU A 31 -10.11 -4.12 -17.68
N GLN A 32 -10.91 -3.34 -18.40
CA GLN A 32 -10.87 -3.30 -19.87
C GLN A 32 -9.57 -2.67 -20.38
N ARG A 33 -9.07 -1.62 -19.71
CA ARG A 33 -7.84 -0.91 -20.10
C ARG A 33 -6.56 -1.71 -19.78
N TYR A 34 -6.53 -2.44 -18.68
CA TYR A 34 -5.37 -3.19 -18.21
C TYR A 34 -5.77 -4.62 -17.78
N PRO A 35 -5.97 -5.55 -18.73
CA PRO A 35 -6.51 -6.89 -18.46
C PRO A 35 -5.51 -7.89 -17.85
N SER A 36 -4.32 -7.44 -17.44
CA SER A 36 -3.28 -8.35 -16.96
C SER A 36 -3.64 -8.95 -15.59
N LYS A 37 -3.42 -10.26 -15.41
CA LYS A 37 -3.58 -10.90 -14.09
C LYS A 37 -2.58 -10.33 -13.09
N ARG A 38 -3.05 -9.83 -11.94
CA ARG A 38 -2.22 -9.10 -10.96
C ARG A 38 -2.18 -9.72 -9.56
N SER A 39 -2.99 -10.74 -9.29
CA SER A 39 -3.13 -11.35 -7.96
C SER A 39 -1.79 -11.76 -7.36
N LEU A 40 -1.01 -12.61 -8.06
CA LEU A 40 0.28 -13.09 -7.56
C LEU A 40 1.26 -11.94 -7.24
N ARG A 41 1.38 -10.95 -8.14
CA ARG A 41 2.26 -9.79 -7.92
C ARG A 41 1.81 -8.95 -6.73
N THR A 42 0.49 -8.82 -6.55
CA THR A 42 -0.10 -8.05 -5.45
C THR A 42 0.14 -8.76 -4.12
N THR A 43 -0.02 -10.08 -4.07
CA THR A 43 0.32 -10.90 -2.89
C THR A 43 1.80 -10.81 -2.55
N LEU A 44 2.69 -10.93 -3.54
CA LEU A 44 4.12 -10.78 -3.33
C LEU A 44 4.50 -9.36 -2.86
N ALA A 45 3.88 -8.32 -3.44
CA ALA A 45 4.10 -6.94 -3.01
C ALA A 45 3.71 -6.75 -1.54
N PHE A 46 2.55 -7.29 -1.15
CA PHE A 46 2.10 -7.26 0.24
C PHE A 46 3.05 -8.02 1.18
N ALA A 47 3.51 -9.22 0.79
CA ALA A 47 4.47 -9.98 1.58
C ALA A 47 5.79 -9.23 1.77
N ILE A 48 6.30 -8.58 0.71
CA ILE A 48 7.51 -7.74 0.80
C ILE A 48 7.28 -6.55 1.73
N ASP A 49 6.18 -5.82 1.57
CA ASP A 49 5.84 -4.68 2.45
C ASP A 49 5.78 -5.13 3.93
N LEU A 50 5.14 -6.28 4.19
CA LEU A 50 5.03 -6.84 5.53
C LEU A 50 6.40 -7.21 6.13
N ILE A 51 7.27 -7.85 5.36
CA ILE A 51 8.63 -8.19 5.81
C ILE A 51 9.46 -6.94 6.06
N VAL A 52 9.38 -5.95 5.17
CA VAL A 52 10.14 -4.70 5.31
C VAL A 52 9.69 -3.92 6.54
N HIS A 53 8.37 -3.72 6.71
CA HIS A 53 7.85 -2.98 7.85
C HIS A 53 8.06 -3.76 9.16
N GLY A 54 7.83 -5.08 9.15
CA GLY A 54 7.99 -5.96 10.31
C GLY A 54 9.44 -6.07 10.75
N GLY A 55 10.34 -6.32 9.81
CA GLY A 55 11.78 -6.40 10.05
C GLY A 55 12.34 -5.07 10.56
N LEU A 56 12.02 -3.94 9.92
CA LEU A 56 12.47 -2.63 10.38
C LEU A 56 11.86 -2.26 11.75
N GLY A 57 10.58 -2.55 11.96
CA GLY A 57 9.89 -2.33 13.23
C GLY A 57 10.59 -3.04 14.39
N PHE A 58 10.83 -4.35 14.23
CA PHE A 58 11.52 -5.16 15.23
C PHE A 58 12.97 -4.71 15.45
N LEU A 59 13.74 -4.53 14.37
CA LEU A 59 15.16 -4.19 14.48
C LEU A 59 15.38 -2.83 15.15
N LEU A 60 14.58 -1.82 14.81
CA LEU A 60 14.69 -0.51 15.46
C LEU A 60 14.22 -0.55 16.91
N ALA A 61 13.13 -1.25 17.22
CA ALA A 61 12.68 -1.41 18.60
C ALA A 61 13.74 -2.12 19.45
N TYR A 62 14.33 -3.20 18.93
CA TYR A 62 15.44 -3.90 19.57
C TYR A 62 16.64 -2.96 19.75
N GLN A 63 17.02 -2.20 18.74
CA GLN A 63 18.14 -1.25 18.82
C GLN A 63 17.90 -0.15 19.85
N VAL A 64 16.68 0.32 20.05
CA VAL A 64 16.36 1.31 21.10
C VAL A 64 16.42 0.67 22.49
N LEU A 65 15.91 -0.56 22.63
CA LEU A 65 15.67 -1.14 23.95
C LEU A 65 16.77 -2.09 24.44
N HIS A 66 17.66 -2.62 23.59
CA HIS A 66 18.64 -3.66 23.99
C HIS A 66 19.55 -3.27 25.17
N ARG A 67 19.65 -1.97 25.50
CA ARG A 67 20.44 -1.46 26.64
C ARG A 67 19.67 -1.35 27.95
N THR A 68 18.37 -1.59 27.93
CA THR A 68 17.44 -1.31 29.04
C THR A 68 16.80 -2.55 29.66
N SER A 69 17.19 -3.76 29.20
CA SER A 69 16.58 -5.03 29.61
C SER A 69 15.05 -4.98 29.56
N PRO A 70 14.45 -4.62 28.41
CA PRO A 70 13.01 -4.44 28.28
C PRO A 70 12.32 -5.78 28.53
N ASP A 71 11.16 -5.72 29.17
CA ASP A 71 10.26 -6.86 29.15
C ASP A 71 9.74 -7.10 27.71
N LEU A 72 9.29 -8.32 27.45
CA LEU A 72 8.83 -8.73 26.12
C LEU A 72 7.64 -7.89 25.63
N PHE A 73 6.76 -7.44 26.53
CA PHE A 73 5.61 -6.64 26.15
C PHE A 73 6.04 -5.26 25.63
N THR A 74 6.98 -4.60 26.30
CA THR A 74 7.54 -3.32 25.83
C THR A 74 8.20 -3.46 24.45
N LEU A 75 8.96 -4.53 24.22
CA LEU A 75 9.58 -4.79 22.92
C LEU A 75 8.54 -4.99 21.82
N ILE A 76 7.51 -5.79 22.07
CA ILE A 76 6.42 -6.05 21.11
C ILE A 76 5.66 -4.75 20.83
N LEU A 77 5.26 -4.01 21.87
CA LEU A 77 4.51 -2.77 21.73
C LEU A 77 5.28 -1.76 20.88
N LEU A 78 6.56 -1.53 21.19
CA LEU A 78 7.39 -0.61 20.41
C LEU A 78 7.58 -1.10 18.96
N SER A 79 7.76 -2.40 18.76
CA SER A 79 7.87 -2.98 17.41
C SER A 79 6.60 -2.73 16.58
N VAL A 80 5.42 -2.88 17.19
CA VAL A 80 4.12 -2.61 16.55
C VAL A 80 3.95 -1.13 16.25
N LEU A 81 4.34 -0.23 17.15
CA LEU A 81 4.26 1.22 16.94
C LEU A 81 5.18 1.68 15.80
N VAL A 82 6.43 1.18 15.77
CA VAL A 82 7.38 1.49 14.69
C VAL A 82 6.90 0.89 13.36
N PHE A 83 6.41 -0.35 13.37
CA PHE A 83 5.77 -0.98 12.21
C PHE A 83 4.64 -0.11 11.66
N ALA A 84 3.72 0.34 12.51
CA ALA A 84 2.60 1.17 12.11
C ALA A 84 3.07 2.51 11.52
N GLY A 85 4.08 3.14 12.15
CA GLY A 85 4.71 4.36 11.64
C GLY A 85 5.29 4.19 10.24
N PHE A 86 6.09 3.14 10.01
CA PHE A 86 6.61 2.84 8.66
C PHE A 86 5.51 2.53 7.65
N SER A 87 4.49 1.78 8.07
CA SER A 87 3.34 1.45 7.22
C SER A 87 2.61 2.71 6.76
N ILE A 88 2.41 3.69 7.65
CA ILE A 88 1.83 5.00 7.32
C ILE A 88 2.72 5.73 6.32
N VAL A 89 4.03 5.85 6.60
CA VAL A 89 4.98 6.54 5.72
C VAL A 89 4.97 5.94 4.31
N ASP A 90 5.09 4.62 4.23
CA ASP A 90 5.16 3.90 2.96
C ASP A 90 3.83 3.91 2.20
N ARG A 91 2.71 3.60 2.85
CA ARG A 91 1.41 3.48 2.17
C ARG A 91 0.74 4.82 1.87
N ILE A 92 1.02 5.86 2.64
CA ILE A 92 0.44 7.19 2.41
C ILE A 92 1.40 8.05 1.60
N PHE A 93 2.60 8.31 2.11
CA PHE A 93 3.49 9.32 1.52
C PHE A 93 4.31 8.77 0.37
N VAL A 94 5.00 7.63 0.55
CA VAL A 94 5.80 7.00 -0.51
C VAL A 94 4.88 6.53 -1.64
N GLN A 95 3.78 5.85 -1.32
CA GLN A 95 2.81 5.41 -2.33
C GLN A 95 2.16 6.59 -3.04
N TRP A 96 1.86 7.70 -2.36
CA TRP A 96 1.41 8.91 -3.03
C TRP A 96 2.48 9.42 -3.98
N LEU A 97 3.72 9.61 -3.52
CA LEU A 97 4.83 10.16 -4.30
C LEU A 97 5.19 9.34 -5.54
N CYS A 98 5.39 8.04 -5.33
CA CYS A 98 5.94 7.10 -6.30
C CYS A 98 4.86 6.31 -7.06
N GLN A 99 3.60 6.45 -6.64
CA GLN A 99 2.49 5.56 -7.05
C GLN A 99 2.76 4.09 -6.69
N ALA A 100 3.62 3.80 -5.73
CA ALA A 100 3.97 2.43 -5.33
C ALA A 100 4.55 2.44 -3.90
N THR A 101 4.22 1.42 -3.11
CA THR A 101 5.00 1.02 -1.93
C THR A 101 6.27 0.32 -2.35
N VAL A 102 7.17 0.03 -1.41
CA VAL A 102 8.42 -0.71 -1.66
C VAL A 102 8.16 -2.03 -2.42
N GLY A 103 7.27 -2.88 -1.91
CA GLY A 103 6.92 -4.16 -2.52
C GLY A 103 6.24 -4.01 -3.88
N LYS A 104 5.39 -2.99 -4.07
CA LYS A 104 4.81 -2.69 -5.38
C LYS A 104 5.88 -2.22 -6.37
N PHE A 105 6.86 -1.45 -5.91
CA PHE A 105 7.97 -1.01 -6.74
C PHE A 105 8.78 -2.21 -7.23
N VAL A 106 9.15 -3.12 -6.32
CA VAL A 106 9.88 -4.36 -6.62
C VAL A 106 9.11 -5.27 -7.57
N THR A 107 7.79 -5.40 -7.40
CA THR A 107 6.94 -6.27 -8.23
C THR A 107 6.46 -5.60 -9.54
N ALA A 108 6.99 -4.43 -9.86
CA ALA A 108 6.63 -3.60 -11.02
C ALA A 108 5.12 -3.27 -11.08
N LEU A 109 4.51 -3.05 -9.93
CA LEU A 109 3.15 -2.55 -9.77
C LEU A 109 3.15 -1.04 -9.52
N ARG A 110 2.02 -0.42 -9.85
CA ARG A 110 1.69 0.97 -9.53
C ARG A 110 0.23 1.09 -9.12
N VAL A 111 -0.07 2.11 -8.33
CA VAL A 111 -1.41 2.46 -7.90
C VAL A 111 -1.87 3.70 -8.66
N VAL A 112 -3.01 3.58 -9.32
CA VAL A 112 -3.62 4.65 -10.12
C VAL A 112 -5.10 4.78 -9.75
N ARG A 113 -5.69 5.93 -10.07
CA ARG A 113 -7.14 6.12 -9.97
C ARG A 113 -7.84 5.32 -11.04
N GLU A 114 -8.96 4.70 -10.69
CA GLU A 114 -9.75 3.91 -11.63
C GLU A 114 -10.31 4.78 -12.78
N ASP A 115 -10.91 5.93 -12.47
CA ASP A 115 -11.60 6.75 -13.46
C ASP A 115 -10.68 7.35 -14.53
N THR A 116 -9.49 7.80 -14.12
CA THR A 116 -8.58 8.60 -14.94
C THR A 116 -7.34 7.83 -15.31
N GLY A 117 -6.97 6.76 -14.59
CA GLY A 117 -5.63 6.16 -14.68
C GLY A 117 -4.51 7.08 -14.16
N GLY A 118 -4.87 8.23 -13.57
CA GLY A 118 -3.94 9.21 -13.03
C GLY A 118 -3.51 8.89 -11.60
N ARG A 119 -2.81 9.85 -10.98
CA ARG A 119 -2.35 9.74 -9.60
C ARG A 119 -3.51 9.95 -8.61
N GLY A 120 -3.54 9.16 -7.55
CA GLY A 120 -4.43 9.36 -6.41
C GLY A 120 -4.06 10.61 -5.60
N THR A 121 -5.04 11.22 -4.93
CA THR A 121 -4.73 12.26 -3.92
C THR A 121 -4.28 11.61 -2.61
N LEU A 122 -3.61 12.38 -1.75
CA LEU A 122 -3.17 11.90 -0.42
C LEU A 122 -4.32 11.28 0.37
N TRP A 123 -5.51 11.91 0.33
CA TRP A 123 -6.71 11.45 1.01
C TRP A 123 -7.17 10.05 0.57
N HIS A 124 -7.02 9.70 -0.71
CA HIS A 124 -7.36 8.35 -1.18
C HIS A 124 -6.47 7.31 -0.49
N PHE A 125 -5.17 7.57 -0.38
CA PHE A 125 -4.23 6.67 0.29
C PHE A 125 -4.47 6.58 1.80
N THR A 126 -4.77 7.71 2.45
CA THR A 126 -5.15 7.74 3.87
C THR A 126 -6.41 6.92 4.12
N ARG A 127 -7.46 7.10 3.32
CA ARG A 127 -8.71 6.34 3.42
C ARG A 127 -8.46 4.84 3.24
N ASP A 128 -7.73 4.44 2.21
CA ASP A 128 -7.44 3.03 1.94
C ASP A 128 -6.57 2.39 3.05
N TRP A 129 -5.65 3.16 3.64
CA TRP A 129 -4.89 2.71 4.82
C TRP A 129 -5.80 2.49 6.03
N LEU A 130 -6.66 3.47 6.35
CA LEU A 130 -7.61 3.37 7.45
C LEU A 130 -8.56 2.18 7.28
N LEU A 131 -9.14 2.01 6.09
CA LEU A 131 -10.01 0.88 5.78
C LEU A 131 -9.28 -0.47 5.93
N GLY A 132 -8.02 -0.55 5.50
CA GLY A 132 -7.20 -1.74 5.69
C GLY A 132 -6.95 -2.05 7.17
N VAL A 133 -6.63 -1.03 7.97
CA VAL A 133 -6.41 -1.18 9.42
C VAL A 133 -7.69 -1.62 10.12
N PHE A 134 -8.82 -0.93 9.89
CA PHE A 134 -10.11 -1.32 10.46
C PHE A 134 -10.55 -2.71 10.01
N GLY A 135 -10.28 -3.09 8.76
CA GLY A 135 -10.57 -4.44 8.25
C GLY A 135 -9.79 -5.52 8.99
N ILE A 136 -8.52 -5.28 9.31
CA ILE A 136 -7.71 -6.22 10.12
C ILE A 136 -8.27 -6.31 11.55
N PHE A 137 -8.57 -5.19 12.19
CA PHE A 137 -9.16 -5.21 13.54
C PHE A 137 -10.51 -5.92 13.57
N ALA A 138 -11.37 -5.67 12.57
CA ALA A 138 -12.65 -6.36 12.46
C ALA A 138 -12.48 -7.87 12.31
N LEU A 139 -11.50 -8.32 11.52
CA LEU A 139 -11.19 -9.75 11.37
C LEU A 139 -10.67 -10.39 12.67
N LEU A 140 -9.87 -9.66 13.45
CA LEU A 140 -9.29 -10.16 14.71
C LEU A 140 -10.30 -10.21 15.88
N LEU A 141 -11.41 -9.49 15.78
CA LEU A 141 -12.46 -9.42 16.80
C LEU A 141 -13.62 -10.41 16.57
N GLN A 142 -13.58 -11.17 15.47
CA GLN A 142 -14.52 -12.26 15.17
C GLN A 142 -14.09 -13.56 15.83
#